data_AF-A0AA35RLD6-F1
#
_entry.id   AF-A0AA35RLD6-F1
#
_cell.length_a   1.000
_cell.length_b   1.000
_cell.length_c   1.000
_cell.angle_alpha   90.00
_cell.angle_beta   90.00
_cell.angle_gamma   90.00
#
_symmetry.space_group_name_H-M   'P 1'
#
loop_
_entity.id
_entity.type
_entity.pdbx_description
1 polymer ?
#
loop_
_entity_poly.entity_id
_entity_poly.type
_entity_poly.pdbx_seq_one_letter_code
_entity_poly.pdbx_strand_id
1 'polypeptide(L)'
;MSATTEASNAAVTAIAEFMAALNARDDAALYDLLHLPHVRISGEGVAIWHDRAELEETYLRDFYARAGPDWHHTTLDLHRGDPQLRAQGPRADPVSPGGTNRIRPSPLTARYGS
;
A
#
# COMPACT_ATOMS: atom_id res chain seq x y z
N MET A 1 -29.66 -7.83 -5.78
CA MET A 1 -28.19 -7.65 -5.77
C MET A 1 -27.55 -8.98 -5.41
N SER A 2 -26.49 -9.38 -6.12
CA SER A 2 -25.79 -10.65 -5.86
C SER A 2 -24.78 -10.47 -4.72
N ALA A 3 -24.55 -11.52 -3.91
CA ALA A 3 -23.65 -11.47 -2.75
C ALA A 3 -22.23 -10.96 -3.07
N THR A 4 -21.72 -11.22 -4.27
CA THR A 4 -20.41 -10.73 -4.75
C THR A 4 -20.36 -9.22 -4.89
N THR A 5 -21.47 -8.57 -5.26
CA THR A 5 -21.53 -7.10 -5.40
C THR A 5 -21.54 -6.42 -4.04
N GLU A 6 -22.26 -6.99 -3.07
CA GLU A 6 -22.27 -6.46 -1.70
C GLU A 6 -20.89 -6.57 -1.04
N ALA A 7 -20.24 -7.73 -1.14
CA ALA A 7 -18.88 -7.91 -0.63
C ALA A 7 -17.87 -6.97 -1.31
N SER A 8 -18.00 -6.76 -2.63
CA SER A 8 -17.15 -5.81 -3.36
C SER A 8 -17.36 -4.37 -2.90
N ASN A 9 -18.60 -3.96 -2.66
CA ASN A 9 -18.89 -2.61 -2.19
C ASN A 9 -18.35 -2.41 -0.76
N ALA A 10 -18.54 -3.39 0.12
CA ALA A 10 -18.00 -3.35 1.48
C ALA A 10 -16.47 -3.24 1.50
N ALA A 11 -15.77 -3.98 0.63
CA ALA A 11 -14.32 -3.89 0.49
C ALA A 11 -13.86 -2.49 0.02
N VAL A 12 -14.58 -1.89 -0.94
CA VAL A 12 -14.29 -0.52 -1.39
C VAL A 12 -14.49 0.48 -0.26
N THR A 13 -15.58 0.35 0.50
CA THR A 13 -15.85 1.21 1.66
C THR A 13 -14.76 1.11 2.71
N ALA A 14 -14.33 -0.10 3.07
CA ALA A 14 -13.28 -0.29 4.08
C ALA A 14 -11.95 0.38 3.68
N ILE A 15 -11.56 0.29 2.40
CA ILE A 15 -10.35 0.98 1.91
C ILE A 15 -10.54 2.50 1.95
N ALA A 16 -11.72 3.01 1.58
CA ALA A 16 -12.02 4.44 1.61
C ALA A 16 -11.97 5.01 3.04
N GLU A 17 -12.53 4.30 4.01
CA GLU A 17 -12.49 4.65 5.44
C GLU A 17 -11.05 4.65 5.97
N PHE A 18 -10.25 3.65 5.62
CA PHE A 18 -8.84 3.61 5.97
C PHE A 18 -8.07 4.82 5.42
N MET A 19 -8.28 5.16 4.15
CA MET A 19 -7.63 6.33 3.53
C MET A 19 -8.07 7.63 4.20
N ALA A 20 -9.35 7.76 4.54
CA ALA A 20 -9.87 8.93 5.23
C ALA A 20 -9.22 9.11 6.62
N ALA A 21 -9.15 8.05 7.43
CA ALA A 21 -8.49 8.08 8.73
C ALA A 21 -6.99 8.42 8.61
N LEU A 22 -6.30 7.79 7.64
CA LEU A 22 -4.87 8.03 7.40
C LEU A 22 -4.58 9.49 7.00
N ASN A 23 -5.39 10.05 6.11
CA ASN A 23 -5.26 11.44 5.65
C ASN A 23 -5.65 12.46 6.73
N ALA A 24 -6.59 12.11 7.61
CA ALA A 24 -7.02 12.95 8.72
C ALA A 24 -6.05 12.93 9.92
N ARG A 25 -5.06 12.01 9.92
CA ARG A 25 -4.21 11.73 11.10
C ARG A 25 -5.01 11.26 12.32
N ASP A 26 -6.10 10.54 12.07
CA ASP A 26 -6.90 9.94 13.13
C ASP A 26 -6.35 8.55 13.46
N ASP A 27 -5.32 8.50 14.30
CA ASP A 27 -4.62 7.27 14.64
C ASP A 27 -5.55 6.25 15.31
N ALA A 28 -6.46 6.71 16.19
CA ALA A 28 -7.40 5.84 16.89
C ALA A 28 -8.38 5.17 15.91
N ALA A 29 -9.00 5.95 15.02
CA ALA A 29 -9.88 5.41 13.98
C ALA A 29 -9.13 4.47 13.02
N LEU A 30 -7.87 4.80 12.70
CA LEU A 30 -7.03 3.97 11.84
C LEU A 30 -6.80 2.59 12.47
N TYR A 31 -6.47 2.54 13.76
CA TYR A 31 -6.22 1.27 14.45
C TYR A 31 -7.47 0.40 14.63
N ASP A 32 -8.66 1.02 14.74
CA ASP A 32 -9.92 0.28 14.80
C ASP A 32 -10.29 -0.35 13.44
N LEU A 33 -9.83 0.23 12.33
CA LEU A 33 -10.03 -0.30 10.98
C LEU A 33 -9.05 -1.44 10.63
N LEU A 34 -7.95 -1.59 11.35
CA LEU A 34 -6.93 -2.61 11.08
C LEU A 34 -7.27 -3.92 11.77
N HIS A 35 -7.49 -4.97 10.98
CA HIS A 35 -7.66 -6.32 11.51
C HIS A 35 -6.36 -6.86 12.14
N LEU A 36 -6.49 -7.54 13.27
CA LEU A 36 -5.40 -8.26 13.95
C LEU A 36 -5.50 -9.78 13.72
N PRO A 37 -4.37 -10.48 13.50
CA PRO A 37 -3.03 -9.92 13.30
C PRO A 37 -2.97 -9.12 12.00
N HIS A 38 -2.37 -7.92 12.05
CA HIS A 38 -2.23 -7.10 10.86
C HIS A 38 -1.03 -7.59 10.06
N VAL A 39 -1.21 -7.85 8.77
CA VAL A 39 -0.15 -8.36 7.90
C VAL A 39 0.07 -7.39 6.76
N ARG A 40 1.32 -6.96 6.59
CA ARG A 40 1.77 -6.18 5.45
C ARG A 40 2.73 -7.01 4.62
N ILE A 41 2.41 -7.15 3.33
CA ILE A 41 3.23 -7.84 2.34
C ILE A 41 3.76 -6.80 1.37
N SER A 42 5.07 -6.72 1.18
CA SER A 42 5.71 -5.86 0.19
C SER A 42 6.89 -6.56 -0.49
N GLY A 43 7.49 -5.91 -1.49
CA GLY A 43 8.73 -6.41 -2.12
C GLY A 43 9.94 -6.45 -1.16
N GLU A 44 9.85 -5.78 -0.02
CA GLU A 44 10.91 -5.76 1.02
C GLU A 44 10.72 -6.87 2.06
N GLY A 45 9.58 -7.55 2.06
CA GLY A 45 9.29 -8.66 2.98
C GLY A 45 7.87 -8.63 3.55
N VAL A 46 7.69 -9.40 4.63
CA VAL A 46 6.43 -9.50 5.36
C VAL A 46 6.63 -8.92 6.76
N ALA A 47 5.75 -8.02 7.17
CA ALA A 47 5.65 -7.54 8.55
C ALA A 47 4.30 -7.99 9.14
N ILE A 48 4.31 -8.43 10.38
CA ILE A 48 3.13 -8.92 11.09
C ILE A 48 3.09 -8.20 12.44
N TRP A 49 1.94 -7.61 12.76
CA TRP A 49 1.63 -7.07 14.07
C TRP A 49 0.59 -7.97 14.71
N HIS A 50 0.95 -8.60 15.83
CA HIS A 50 0.12 -9.65 16.42
C HIS A 50 -1.04 -9.09 17.23
N ASP A 51 -0.81 -8.00 17.94
CA ASP A 51 -1.79 -7.38 18.82
C ASP A 51 -1.85 -5.86 18.66
N ARG A 52 -2.81 -5.26 19.39
CA ARG A 52 -3.09 -3.84 19.34
C ARG A 52 -1.93 -3.00 19.88
N ALA A 53 -1.23 -3.46 20.92
CA ALA A 53 -0.15 -2.68 21.52
C ALA A 53 1.03 -2.58 20.56
N GLU A 54 1.41 -3.69 19.91
CA GLU A 54 2.46 -3.71 18.90
C GLU A 54 2.11 -2.83 17.68
N LEU A 55 0.85 -2.88 17.26
CA LEU A 55 0.31 -2.05 16.18
C LEU A 55 0.43 -0.56 16.51
N GLU A 56 -0.05 -0.14 17.69
CA GLU A 56 -0.02 1.26 18.12
C GLU A 56 1.40 1.81 18.30
N GLU A 57 2.34 0.96 18.74
CA GLU A 57 3.73 1.35 18.97
C GLU A 57 4.50 1.56 17.66
N THR A 58 4.29 0.69 16.68
CA THR A 58 5.24 0.56 15.56
C THR A 58 4.66 0.83 14.18
N TYR A 59 3.35 0.59 13.96
CA TYR A 59 2.77 0.63 12.61
C TYR A 59 2.93 2.01 11.95
N LEU A 60 2.50 3.08 12.63
CA LEU A 60 2.57 4.44 12.06
C LEU A 60 4.00 4.94 11.93
N ARG A 61 4.85 4.67 12.92
CA ARG A 61 6.29 4.98 12.84
C ARG A 61 6.90 4.36 11.57
N ASP A 62 6.66 3.08 11.36
CA ASP A 62 7.20 2.36 10.22
C ASP A 62 6.54 2.83 8.91
N PHE A 63 5.27 3.23 8.93
CA PHE A 63 4.60 3.88 7.81
C PHE A 63 5.30 5.18 7.42
N TYR A 64 5.55 6.09 8.36
CA TYR A 64 6.21 7.37 8.10
C TYR A 64 7.65 7.20 7.61
N ALA A 65 8.38 6.23 8.18
CA ALA A 65 9.74 5.91 7.72
C ALA A 65 9.78 5.52 6.23
N ARG A 66 8.71 4.90 5.72
CA ARG A 66 8.59 4.50 4.30
C ARG A 66 7.98 5.57 3.42
N ALA A 67 6.96 6.27 3.91
CA ALA A 67 6.27 7.33 3.18
C ALA A 67 7.21 8.53 2.94
N GLY A 68 8.18 8.72 3.83
CA GLY A 68 9.12 9.82 3.79
C GLY A 68 8.53 11.12 4.34
N PRO A 69 9.38 12.15 4.52
CA PRO A 69 9.00 13.41 5.15
C PRO A 69 8.03 14.25 4.29
N ASP A 70 7.99 14.03 2.98
CA ASP A 70 7.18 14.78 2.03
C ASP A 70 5.76 14.20 1.87
N TRP A 71 5.42 13.15 2.61
CA TRP A 71 4.07 12.61 2.60
C TRP A 71 3.13 13.58 3.31
N HIS A 72 2.05 13.95 2.65
CA HIS A 72 0.99 14.78 3.21
C HIS A 72 -0.40 14.17 3.03
N HIS A 73 -0.60 13.35 2.00
CA HIS A 73 -1.90 12.81 1.63
C HIS A 73 -1.74 11.62 0.67
N THR A 74 -2.63 10.64 0.76
CA THR A 74 -2.76 9.53 -0.19
C THR A 74 -4.08 9.63 -0.95
N THR A 75 -4.03 9.47 -2.27
CA THR A 75 -5.23 9.32 -3.12
C THR A 75 -5.41 7.86 -3.54
N LEU A 76 -6.65 7.43 -3.67
CA LEU A 76 -7.00 6.10 -4.16
C LEU A 76 -7.54 6.21 -5.59
N ASP A 77 -6.88 5.56 -6.53
CA ASP A 77 -7.41 5.36 -7.88
C ASP A 77 -8.07 3.98 -7.97
N LEU A 78 -9.41 3.97 -7.97
CA LEU A 78 -10.19 2.75 -8.14
C LEU A 78 -10.48 2.57 -9.62
N HIS A 79 -9.65 1.77 -10.31
CA HIS A 79 -9.93 1.40 -11.68
C HIS A 79 -11.14 0.46 -11.76
N ARG A 80 -12.34 1.02 -11.87
CA ARG A 80 -13.56 0.28 -12.17
C ARG A 80 -13.65 0.01 -13.66
N GLY A 81 -12.73 -0.79 -14.20
CA GLY A 81 -12.73 -1.25 -15.59
C GLY A 81 -13.18 -0.19 -16.59
N ASP A 82 -12.38 0.85 -16.83
CA ASP A 82 -12.69 1.80 -17.88
C ASP A 82 -12.80 1.08 -19.22
N PRO A 83 -13.85 1.35 -20.03
CA PRO A 83 -13.98 0.81 -21.38
C PRO A 83 -12.77 1.14 -22.27
N GLN A 84 -12.06 2.23 -21.96
CA GLN A 84 -10.91 2.74 -22.70
C GLN A 84 -9.67 1.83 -22.61
N LEU A 85 -9.51 1.05 -21.53
CA LEU A 85 -8.36 0.13 -21.38
C LEU A 85 -8.53 -1.17 -22.18
N ARG A 86 -9.78 -1.59 -22.46
CA ARG A 86 -10.05 -2.78 -23.29
C ARG A 86 -9.75 -2.57 -24.77
N ALA A 87 -9.76 -1.32 -25.24
CA ALA A 87 -9.50 -0.99 -26.63
C ALA A 87 -7.99 -0.93 -26.96
N GLN A 88 -7.12 -0.91 -25.95
CA GLN A 88 -5.68 -1.00 -26.14
C GLN A 88 -5.29 -2.48 -26.05
N GLY A 89 -5.33 -3.18 -27.19
CA GLY A 89 -4.66 -4.47 -27.34
C GLY A 89 -3.18 -4.39 -26.93
N PRO A 90 -2.49 -5.53 -26.74
CA PRO A 90 -1.11 -5.51 -26.27
C PRO A 90 -0.26 -4.60 -27.17
N ARG A 91 0.21 -3.48 -26.63
CA ARG A 91 1.26 -2.68 -27.26
C ARG A 91 2.49 -3.57 -27.31
N ALA A 92 2.81 -4.07 -28.50
CA ALA A 92 4.17 -4.51 -28.78
C ALA A 92 5.04 -3.27 -28.76
N ASP A 93 5.67 -2.97 -27.62
CA ASP A 93 6.64 -1.89 -27.57
C ASP A 93 7.88 -2.30 -28.37
N PRO A 94 8.32 -1.48 -29.35
CA PRO A 94 9.57 -1.73 -30.03
C PRO A 94 10.73 -1.55 -29.04
N VAL A 95 11.60 -2.55 -28.95
CA VAL A 95 12.86 -2.46 -28.20
C VAL A 95 13.68 -1.31 -28.80
N SER A 96 13.77 -0.19 -28.08
CA SER A 96 14.62 0.93 -28.44
C SER A 96 15.89 0.91 -27.58
N PRO A 97 17.09 0.86 -28.18
CA PRO A 97 18.35 0.71 -27.48
C PRO A 97 18.82 2.09 -26.98
N GLY A 98 18.84 2.29 -25.65
CA GLY A 98 19.46 3.47 -25.05
C GLY A 98 18.49 4.36 -24.30
N GLY A 99 18.09 3.90 -23.11
CA GLY A 99 17.45 4.72 -22.09
C GLY A 99 17.84 4.15 -20.73
N THR A 100 18.78 4.78 -20.04
CA THR A 100 19.26 4.33 -18.73
C THR A 100 18.16 4.49 -17.69
N ASN A 101 17.39 3.42 -17.43
CA ASN A 101 16.58 3.33 -16.23
C ASN A 101 17.52 3.12 -15.04
N ARG A 102 17.97 4.22 -14.44
CA ARG A 102 18.93 4.20 -13.35
C ARG A 102 18.21 3.98 -12.03
N ILE A 103 17.75 2.74 -11.80
CA ILE A 103 17.52 2.26 -10.44
C ILE A 103 18.92 2.12 -9.83
N ARG A 104 19.31 3.03 -8.94
CA ARG A 104 20.51 2.83 -8.13
C ARG A 104 20.13 1.91 -6.96
N PRO A 105 20.70 0.70 -6.86
CA PRO A 105 20.63 -0.05 -5.61
C PRO A 105 21.57 0.62 -4.59
N SER A 106 21.06 0.95 -3.41
CA SER A 106 21.94 1.20 -2.26
C SER A 106 22.36 -0.16 -1.67
N PRO A 107 23.66 -0.40 -1.48
CA PRO A 107 24.16 -1.69 -1.01
C PRO A 107 23.92 -1.88 0.50
N LEU A 108 23.50 -3.10 0.82
CA LEU A 108 23.56 -3.73 2.14
C LEU A 108 24.85 -3.39 2.90
N THR A 109 24.73 -2.98 4.16
CA THR A 109 25.72 -3.32 5.19
C THR A 109 25.06 -3.41 6.56
N ALA A 110 24.61 -4.60 6.94
CA ALA A 110 24.48 -4.97 8.34
C ALA A 110 25.32 -6.23 8.56
N ARG A 111 26.53 -6.01 9.05
CA ARG A 111 27.41 -7.07 9.54
C ARG A 111 26.82 -7.56 10.86
N TYR A 112 26.41 -8.83 10.92
CA TYR A 112 26.29 -9.53 12.20
C TYR A 112 27.66 -10.16 12.50
N GLY A 113 28.34 -9.61 13.52
CA GLY A 113 29.53 -10.18 14.13
C GLY A 113 29.12 -11.00 15.35
N SER A 114 29.89 -12.06 15.57
CA SER A 114 29.79 -13.16 16.54
C SER A 114 29.65 -12.76 18.01
#